data_AF-A0AAD7I227-F1
#
_entry.id   AF-A0AAD7I227-F1
#
_cell.length_a   1.000
_cell.length_b   1.000
_cell.length_c   1.000
_cell.angle_alpha   90.00
_cell.angle_beta   90.00
_cell.angle_gamma   90.00
#
_symmetry.space_group_name_H-M   'P 1'
#
loop_
_entity.id
_entity.type
_entity.pdbx_description
1 polymer ?
#
loop_
_entity_poly.entity_id
_entity_poly.type
_entity_poly.pdbx_seq_one_letter_code
_entity_poly.pdbx_strand_id
1 'polypeptide(L)'
;MNVDPPPAVPHPCDQNPNPKSLVKPETTFSVRHIKMSVLSIDANYPYTLSPIEGIFPNKGDSYAFIPVPYFEFCGLGAPPADVGTPGDVYIDTTPGAQALEFNKSCPSTLTPDEAKQALPELRRLVNDTKKGLLALKTQRARFKLQLAERQQACEALKAKRAK
;
A
#
# COMPACT_ATOMS: atom_id res chain seq x y z
N MET A 1 25.24 2.21 17.14
CA MET A 1 24.83 3.63 17.08
C MET A 1 23.34 3.61 16.83
N ASN A 2 22.53 4.11 17.77
CA ASN A 2 21.11 4.33 17.51
C ASN A 2 21.02 5.59 16.66
N VAL A 3 20.54 5.46 15.44
CA VAL A 3 20.22 6.61 14.59
C VAL A 3 18.80 6.99 14.98
N ASP A 4 18.63 8.20 15.51
CA ASP A 4 17.28 8.71 15.80
C ASP A 4 16.49 8.76 14.48
N PRO A 5 15.21 8.36 14.49
CA PRO A 5 14.39 8.42 13.29
C PRO A 5 14.28 9.88 12.82
N PRO A 6 14.28 10.13 11.50
CA PRO A 6 14.09 11.46 10.98
C PRO A 6 12.77 12.06 11.50
N PRO A 7 12.71 13.39 11.71
CA PRO A 7 11.52 14.04 12.24
C PRO A 7 10.32 13.81 11.33
N ALA A 8 9.19 13.56 11.97
CA ALA A 8 7.87 13.44 11.35
C ALA A 8 7.55 14.65 10.47
N VAL A 9 7.48 14.46 9.15
CA VAL A 9 7.01 15.51 8.22
C VAL A 9 5.49 15.43 8.16
N PRO A 10 4.73 16.49 8.49
CA PRO A 10 3.26 16.48 8.39
C PRO A 10 2.79 16.39 6.94
N HIS A 11 1.55 15.94 6.73
CA HIS A 11 1.00 15.77 5.39
C HIS A 11 0.84 17.13 4.69
N PRO A 12 1.09 17.24 3.37
CA PRO A 12 0.93 18.50 2.63
C PRO A 12 -0.47 19.10 2.76
N CYS A 13 -1.49 18.25 2.83
CA CYS A 13 -2.89 18.65 3.05
C CYS A 13 -3.14 19.32 4.39
N ASP A 14 -2.34 19.04 5.42
CA ASP A 14 -2.50 19.60 6.76
C ASP A 14 -1.84 20.99 6.87
N GLN A 15 -0.76 21.21 6.12
CA GLN A 15 0.05 22.43 6.22
C GLN A 15 -0.28 23.48 5.17
N ASN A 16 -0.78 23.07 4.01
CA ASN A 16 -0.90 23.95 2.86
C ASN A 16 -2.27 23.75 2.20
N PRO A 17 -3.22 24.70 2.32
CA PRO A 17 -4.58 24.58 1.73
C PRO A 17 -4.57 24.77 0.20
N ASN A 18 -3.59 24.22 -0.49
CA ASN A 18 -3.01 24.76 -1.72
C ASN A 18 -4.02 25.06 -2.82
N PRO A 19 -3.90 26.26 -3.40
CA PRO A 19 -3.57 26.28 -4.82
C PRO A 19 -2.51 27.33 -5.17
N LYS A 20 -1.45 26.95 -5.91
CA LYS A 20 -0.32 27.86 -6.21
C LYS A 20 -0.47 28.60 -7.55
N SER A 21 -1.30 28.10 -8.45
CA SER A 21 -1.90 28.73 -9.64
C SER A 21 -3.09 29.62 -9.33
N LEU A 22 -3.38 30.65 -10.14
CA LEU A 22 -4.71 31.26 -10.25
C LEU A 22 -5.69 30.14 -10.66
N VAL A 23 -6.31 29.51 -9.67
CA VAL A 23 -7.40 28.55 -9.84
C VAL A 23 -8.43 29.26 -10.71
N LYS A 24 -8.80 28.65 -11.84
CA LYS A 24 -9.88 29.20 -12.68
C LYS A 24 -11.06 29.55 -11.78
N PRO A 25 -11.80 30.64 -12.03
CA PRO A 25 -12.89 31.06 -11.14
C PRO A 25 -13.89 29.94 -10.81
N GLU A 26 -14.09 29.00 -11.74
CA GLU A 26 -14.96 27.84 -11.60
C GLU A 26 -14.35 26.61 -10.89
N THR A 27 -13.06 26.62 -10.52
CA THR A 27 -12.44 25.46 -9.90
C THR A 27 -12.60 25.49 -8.38
N THR A 28 -13.14 24.41 -7.84
CA THR A 28 -13.36 24.21 -6.40
C THR A 28 -12.43 23.13 -5.89
N PHE A 29 -12.14 23.14 -4.59
CA PHE A 29 -11.37 22.06 -3.98
C PHE A 29 -11.91 21.70 -2.60
N SER A 30 -11.68 20.46 -2.19
CA SER A 30 -12.00 19.97 -0.86
C SER A 30 -10.95 18.99 -0.37
N VAL A 31 -10.71 18.96 0.94
CA VAL A 31 -9.88 17.92 1.56
C VAL A 31 -10.75 16.68 1.75
N ARG A 32 -10.31 15.56 1.16
CA ARG A 32 -10.94 14.25 1.30
C ARG A 32 -9.99 13.31 2.03
N HIS A 33 -10.51 12.18 2.49
CA HIS A 33 -9.73 11.14 3.14
C HIS A 33 -10.05 9.80 2.50
N ILE A 34 -9.01 9.06 2.11
CA ILE A 34 -9.15 7.66 1.70
C ILE A 34 -8.68 6.75 2.84
N LYS A 35 -9.46 5.71 3.14
CA LYS A 35 -9.06 4.69 4.12
C LYS A 35 -8.15 3.69 3.42
N MET A 36 -6.88 3.66 3.81
CA MET A 36 -5.91 2.70 3.29
C MET A 36 -5.52 1.70 4.36
N SER A 37 -5.30 0.45 3.97
CA SER A 37 -4.67 -0.51 4.88
C SER A 37 -3.25 -0.04 5.19
N VAL A 38 -2.83 -0.10 6.45
CA VAL A 38 -1.43 0.19 6.84
C VAL A 38 -0.44 -0.69 6.06
N LEU A 39 -0.84 -1.89 5.66
CA LEU A 39 0.00 -2.79 4.84
C LEU A 39 0.13 -2.35 3.37
N SER A 40 -0.73 -1.44 2.91
CA SER A 40 -0.72 -0.93 1.53
C SER A 40 0.02 0.40 1.39
N ILE A 41 0.46 0.98 2.51
CA ILE A 41 1.26 2.21 2.50
C ILE A 41 2.73 1.82 2.43
N ASP A 42 3.47 2.49 1.55
CA ASP A 42 4.91 2.27 1.44
C ASP A 42 5.58 2.53 2.79
N ALA A 43 6.52 1.68 3.19
CA ALA A 43 7.30 1.89 4.41
C ALA A 43 8.07 3.22 4.39
N ASN A 44 8.33 3.77 3.21
CA ASN A 44 8.97 5.05 2.96
C ASN A 44 7.96 6.18 2.71
N TYR A 45 6.69 6.02 3.10
CA TYR A 45 5.72 7.11 2.99
C TYR A 45 6.25 8.33 3.77
N PRO A 46 6.51 9.46 3.09
CA PRO A 46 7.36 10.51 3.65
C PRO A 46 6.62 11.36 4.69
N TYR A 47 5.31 11.16 4.84
CA TYR A 47 4.47 11.97 5.70
C TYR A 47 3.97 11.19 6.90
N THR A 48 3.79 11.93 7.98
CA THR A 48 3.20 11.45 9.22
C THR A 48 1.71 11.48 9.06
N LEU A 49 1.10 10.31 9.22
CA LEU A 49 -0.35 10.17 9.18
C LEU A 49 -0.84 10.11 10.62
N SER A 50 -1.69 11.06 11.00
CA SER A 50 -2.35 11.04 12.29
C SER A 50 -3.38 9.90 12.30
N PRO A 51 -3.30 8.96 13.26
CA PRO A 51 -4.40 8.03 13.49
C PRO A 51 -5.65 8.86 13.78
N ILE A 52 -6.77 8.61 13.09
CA ILE A 52 -8.04 9.20 13.53
C ILE A 52 -8.38 8.57 14.88
N GLU A 53 -8.38 9.39 15.93
CA GLU A 53 -8.89 9.01 17.24
C GLU A 53 -10.31 8.46 17.08
N GLY A 54 -10.53 7.23 17.55
CA GLY A 54 -11.84 6.59 17.54
C GLY A 54 -12.07 5.48 16.50
N ILE A 55 -11.09 5.18 15.64
CA ILE A 55 -11.11 3.96 14.79
C ILE A 55 -10.04 2.98 15.28
N PHE A 56 -10.14 2.56 16.53
CA PHE A 56 -9.43 1.35 16.95
C PHE A 56 -10.25 0.15 16.45
N PRO A 57 -9.66 -0.75 15.64
CA PRO A 57 -10.34 -2.02 15.36
C PRO A 57 -10.68 -2.67 16.70
N ASN A 58 -11.90 -3.20 16.80
CA ASN A 58 -12.27 -4.06 17.93
C ASN A 58 -11.16 -5.10 18.10
N LYS A 59 -10.82 -5.41 19.36
CA LYS A 59 -9.74 -6.32 19.75
C LYS A 59 -9.88 -7.68 19.03
N GLY A 60 -9.34 -7.81 17.82
CA GLY A 60 -9.56 -8.96 16.93
C GLY A 60 -9.50 -8.64 15.42
N ASP A 61 -9.88 -7.43 15.00
CA ASP A 61 -9.83 -7.06 13.58
C ASP A 61 -8.41 -6.62 13.19
N SER A 62 -7.71 -7.51 12.48
CA SER A 62 -6.25 -7.42 12.22
C SER A 62 -5.86 -6.40 11.14
N TYR A 63 -6.77 -5.50 10.77
CA TYR A 63 -6.51 -4.50 9.72
C TYR A 63 -6.66 -3.10 10.31
N ALA A 64 -5.52 -2.50 10.66
CA ALA A 64 -5.46 -1.07 10.88
C ALA A 64 -5.64 -0.37 9.53
N PHE A 65 -6.71 0.41 9.41
CA PHE A 65 -6.87 1.37 8.33
C PHE A 65 -6.41 2.72 8.82
N ILE A 66 -5.63 3.41 8.01
CA ILE A 66 -5.22 4.79 8.28
C ILE A 66 -5.83 5.70 7.21
N PRO A 67 -6.38 6.85 7.61
CA PRO A 67 -6.93 7.81 6.68
C PRO A 67 -5.78 8.61 6.08
N VAL A 68 -5.69 8.61 4.77
CA VAL A 68 -4.73 9.42 4.02
C VAL A 68 -5.48 10.61 3.44
N PRO A 69 -5.20 11.84 3.89
CA PRO A 69 -5.83 13.02 3.32
C PRO A 69 -5.32 13.26 1.90
N TYR A 70 -6.18 13.76 1.01
CA TYR A 70 -5.83 14.19 -0.34
C TYR A 70 -6.72 15.38 -0.74
N PHE A 71 -6.26 16.22 -1.65
CA PHE A 71 -7.11 17.24 -2.26
C PHE A 71 -7.88 16.68 -3.44
N GLU A 72 -9.18 16.92 -3.43
CA GLU A 72 -10.07 16.73 -4.56
C GLU A 72 -10.36 18.09 -5.18
N PHE A 73 -9.84 18.31 -6.39
CA PHE A 73 -10.08 19.48 -7.22
C PHE A 73 -11.18 19.16 -8.24
N CYS A 74 -12.08 20.12 -8.48
CA CYS A 74 -13.14 20.01 -9.47
C CYS A 74 -13.11 21.26 -10.35
N GLY A 75 -12.99 21.13 -11.66
CA GLY A 75 -12.92 22.26 -12.59
C GLY A 75 -13.38 21.92 -14.00
N LEU A 76 -13.34 22.90 -14.90
CA LEU A 76 -13.66 22.71 -16.33
C LEU A 76 -12.39 22.54 -17.16
N GLY A 77 -12.33 21.44 -17.90
CA GLY A 77 -11.23 21.04 -18.76
C GLY A 77 -10.06 20.47 -17.96
N ALA A 78 -8.93 20.25 -18.65
CA ALA A 78 -7.71 19.73 -18.04
C ALA A 78 -7.22 20.61 -16.87
N PRO A 79 -6.65 20.00 -15.81
CA PRO A 79 -6.04 20.73 -14.70
C PRO A 79 -4.89 21.61 -15.18
N PRO A 80 -4.70 22.80 -14.59
CA PRO A 80 -3.45 23.54 -14.75
C PRO A 80 -2.25 22.68 -14.32
N ALA A 81 -1.09 22.87 -14.97
CA ALA A 81 0.10 22.04 -14.75
C ALA A 81 0.68 22.14 -13.32
N ASP A 82 0.27 23.16 -12.58
CA ASP A 82 0.72 23.50 -11.23
C ASP A 82 -0.32 23.16 -10.14
N VAL A 83 -1.48 22.59 -10.52
CA VAL A 83 -2.54 22.22 -9.59
C VAL A 83 -2.28 20.86 -8.97
N GLY A 84 -2.41 20.82 -7.64
CA GLY A 84 -2.23 19.64 -6.82
C GLY A 84 -0.77 19.24 -6.64
N THR A 85 -0.62 18.19 -5.84
CA THR A 85 0.62 17.49 -5.54
C THR A 85 0.45 16.02 -5.90
N PRO A 86 1.54 15.23 -5.96
CA PRO A 86 1.43 13.80 -6.24
C PRO A 86 0.51 13.14 -5.20
N GLY A 87 -0.55 12.47 -5.67
CA GLY A 87 -1.56 11.87 -4.80
C GLY A 87 -2.91 12.60 -4.79
N ASP A 88 -2.96 13.85 -5.23
CA ASP A 88 -4.21 14.61 -5.35
C ASP A 88 -5.02 14.19 -6.60
N VAL A 89 -6.32 14.46 -6.55
CA VAL A 89 -7.30 14.08 -7.56
C VAL A 89 -7.87 15.33 -8.21
N TYR A 90 -7.94 15.35 -9.54
CA TYR A 90 -8.67 16.37 -10.30
C TYR A 90 -9.83 15.73 -11.07
N ILE A 91 -11.00 16.36 -10.99
CA ILE A 91 -12.25 15.95 -11.63
C ILE A 91 -12.62 17.00 -12.68
N ASP A 92 -12.57 16.60 -13.96
CA ASP A 92 -13.09 17.43 -15.05
C ASP A 92 -14.62 17.33 -15.09
N THR A 93 -15.26 18.45 -14.78
CA THR A 93 -16.71 18.62 -14.73
C THR A 93 -17.31 19.12 -16.05
N THR A 94 -16.50 19.21 -17.12
CA THR A 94 -17.00 19.55 -18.46
C THR A 94 -18.10 18.57 -18.89
N PRO A 95 -19.28 19.05 -19.32
CA PRO A 95 -20.35 18.17 -19.77
C PRO A 95 -19.88 17.21 -20.87
N GLY A 96 -20.00 15.91 -20.60
CA GLY A 96 -19.58 14.85 -21.53
C GLY A 96 -18.12 14.40 -21.43
N ALA A 97 -17.29 15.04 -20.59
CA ALA A 97 -15.90 14.61 -20.37
C ALA A 97 -15.78 13.53 -19.28
N GLN A 98 -16.41 13.75 -18.11
CA GLN A 98 -16.35 12.87 -16.92
C GLN A 98 -14.97 12.22 -16.71
N ALA A 99 -13.90 13.00 -16.85
CA ALA A 99 -12.54 12.50 -16.74
C ALA A 99 -12.04 12.62 -15.29
N LEU A 100 -11.44 11.53 -14.80
CA LEU A 100 -10.72 11.50 -13.54
C LEU A 100 -9.23 11.56 -13.85
N GLU A 101 -8.58 12.64 -13.47
CA GLU A 101 -7.13 12.78 -13.60
C GLU A 101 -6.47 12.64 -12.24
N PHE A 102 -5.61 11.64 -12.10
CA PHE A 102 -4.78 11.45 -10.92
C PHE A 102 -3.43 12.13 -11.17
N ASN A 103 -3.01 13.04 -10.29
CA ASN A 103 -1.71 13.66 -10.42
C ASN A 103 -0.63 12.63 -10.07
N LYS A 104 -0.13 11.97 -11.12
CA LYS A 104 0.89 10.91 -11.05
C LYS A 104 2.30 11.45 -10.87
N SER A 105 2.51 12.72 -10.53
CA SER A 105 3.84 13.32 -10.38
C SER A 105 4.64 12.76 -9.19
N CYS A 106 4.54 11.47 -8.90
CA CYS A 106 5.56 10.78 -8.13
C CYS A 106 6.89 11.03 -8.86
N PRO A 107 7.88 11.69 -8.23
CA PRO A 107 9.18 11.93 -8.86
C PRO A 107 9.97 10.63 -9.10
N SER A 108 9.39 9.47 -8.80
CA SER A 108 9.92 8.14 -9.08
C SER A 108 9.71 7.69 -10.53
N THR A 109 9.79 8.60 -11.51
CA THR A 109 10.26 8.16 -12.83
C THR A 109 11.72 7.78 -12.66
N LEU A 110 11.95 6.53 -12.22
CA LEU A 110 13.21 5.85 -12.47
C LEU A 110 13.50 6.11 -13.94
N THR A 111 14.64 6.74 -14.19
CA THR A 111 15.12 6.93 -15.56
C THR A 111 15.18 5.55 -16.22
N PRO A 112 15.05 5.47 -17.56
CA PRO A 112 15.15 4.19 -18.26
C PRO A 112 16.39 3.38 -17.87
N ASP A 113 17.47 4.05 -17.48
CA ASP A 113 18.72 3.42 -17.06
C ASP A 113 18.67 2.93 -15.61
N GLU A 114 18.08 3.68 -14.68
CA GLU A 114 17.82 3.18 -13.32
C GLU A 114 16.85 1.99 -13.33
N ALA A 115 15.84 2.01 -14.20
CA ALA A 115 14.91 0.89 -14.39
C ALA A 115 15.64 -0.35 -14.93
N LYS A 116 16.55 -0.19 -15.90
CA LYS A 116 17.40 -1.28 -16.38
C LYS A 116 18.33 -1.83 -15.29
N GLN A 117 18.85 -0.96 -14.43
CA GLN A 117 19.73 -1.35 -13.33
C GLN A 117 18.98 -2.08 -12.20
N ALA A 118 17.71 -1.73 -11.94
CA ALA A 118 16.88 -2.38 -10.92
C ALA A 118 16.34 -3.76 -11.37
N LEU A 119 16.21 -3.99 -12.67
CA LEU A 119 15.57 -5.20 -13.21
C LEU A 119 16.26 -6.53 -12.81
N PRO A 120 17.61 -6.66 -12.82
CA PRO A 120 18.29 -7.87 -12.35
C PRO A 120 18.04 -8.18 -10.87
N GLU A 121 18.04 -7.16 -10.00
CA GLU A 121 17.79 -7.33 -8.57
C GLU A 121 16.35 -7.81 -8.30
N LEU A 122 15.37 -7.23 -9.00
CA LEU A 122 13.98 -7.70 -8.95
C LEU A 122 13.86 -9.16 -9.43
N ARG A 123 14.54 -9.53 -10.52
CA ARG A 123 14.57 -10.91 -11.00
C ARG A 123 15.18 -11.86 -9.97
N ARG A 124 16.26 -11.46 -9.29
CA ARG A 124 16.88 -12.25 -8.23
C ARG A 124 15.89 -12.48 -7.08
N LEU A 125 15.27 -11.41 -6.59
CA LEU A 125 14.31 -11.46 -5.48
C LEU A 125 13.11 -12.38 -5.79
N VAL A 126 12.58 -12.30 -7.01
CA VAL A 126 11.50 -13.19 -7.46
C VAL A 126 11.93 -14.65 -7.47
N ASN A 127 13.14 -14.95 -7.94
CA ASN A 127 13.67 -16.31 -7.97
C ASN A 127 13.92 -16.86 -6.56
N ASP A 128 14.45 -16.06 -5.65
CA ASP A 128 14.67 -16.44 -4.25
C ASP A 128 13.34 -16.71 -3.55
N THR A 129 12.33 -15.87 -3.78
CA THR A 129 10.97 -16.07 -3.25
C THR A 129 10.35 -17.38 -3.76
N LYS A 130 10.51 -17.70 -5.06
CA LYS A 130 10.06 -18.97 -5.64
C LYS A 130 10.75 -20.17 -4.99
N LYS A 131 12.06 -20.08 -4.74
CA LYS A 131 12.85 -21.12 -4.08
C LYS A 131 12.40 -21.34 -2.64
N GLY A 132 12.17 -20.26 -1.88
CA GLY A 132 11.63 -20.32 -0.52
C GLY A 132 10.24 -20.98 -0.48
N LEU A 133 9.35 -20.60 -1.41
CA LEU A 133 8.02 -21.20 -1.52
C LEU A 133 8.08 -22.70 -1.83
N LEU A 134 8.99 -23.13 -2.70
CA LEU A 134 9.19 -24.54 -3.02
C LEU A 134 9.67 -25.32 -1.79
N ALA A 135 10.65 -24.80 -1.06
CA ALA A 135 11.15 -25.40 0.18
C ALA A 135 10.03 -25.58 1.22
N LEU A 136 9.17 -24.57 1.39
CA LEU A 136 8.03 -24.63 2.30
C LEU A 136 7.02 -25.72 1.88
N LYS A 137 6.74 -25.85 0.58
CA LYS A 137 5.87 -26.92 0.04
C LYS A 137 6.46 -28.31 0.34
N THR A 138 7.76 -28.49 0.14
CA THR A 138 8.46 -29.75 0.45
C THR A 138 8.40 -30.06 1.95
N GLN A 139 8.64 -29.08 2.81
CA GLN A 139 8.56 -29.25 4.26
C GLN A 139 7.14 -29.65 4.70
N ARG A 140 6.11 -28.99 4.16
CA ARG A 140 4.70 -29.33 4.41
C ARG A 140 4.37 -30.77 3.98
N ALA A 141 4.89 -31.23 2.85
CA ALA A 141 4.70 -32.60 2.39
C ALA A 141 5.33 -33.63 3.34
N ARG A 142 6.55 -33.36 3.83
CA ARG A 142 7.23 -34.22 4.83
C ARG A 142 6.44 -34.31 6.14
N PHE A 143 5.94 -33.18 6.64
CA PHE A 143 5.11 -33.19 7.85
C PHE A 143 3.82 -34.00 7.68
N LYS A 144 3.16 -33.90 6.52
CA LYS A 144 1.97 -34.73 6.23
C LYS A 144 2.29 -36.22 6.23
N LEU A 145 3.42 -36.62 5.66
CA LEU A 145 3.85 -38.01 5.65
C LEU A 145 4.11 -38.54 7.07
N GLN A 146 4.88 -37.79 7.88
CA GLN A 146 5.15 -38.14 9.27
C GLN A 146 3.87 -38.25 10.12
N LEU A 147 2.89 -37.38 9.87
CA LEU A 147 1.60 -37.44 10.55
C LEU A 147 0.83 -38.71 10.20
N ALA A 148 0.82 -39.10 8.92
CA ALA A 148 0.18 -40.34 8.46
C ALA A 148 0.86 -41.58 9.07
N GLU A 149 2.19 -41.63 9.10
CA GLU A 149 2.96 -42.72 9.74
C GLU A 149 2.62 -42.85 11.23
N ARG A 150 2.55 -41.72 11.95
CA ARG A 150 2.15 -41.70 13.36
C ARG A 150 0.71 -42.19 13.56
N GLN A 151 -0.21 -41.80 12.69
CA GLN A 151 -1.60 -42.27 12.75
C GLN A 151 -1.68 -43.79 12.55
N GLN A 152 -0.97 -44.33 11.56
CA GLN A 152 -0.91 -45.77 11.32
C GLN A 152 -0.32 -46.53 12.53
N ALA A 153 0.75 -46.01 13.14
CA ALA A 153 1.35 -46.59 14.33
C ALA A 153 0.36 -46.61 15.53
N CYS A 154 -0.38 -45.52 15.74
CA CYS A 154 -1.42 -45.46 16.78
C CYS A 154 -2.53 -46.49 16.55
N GLU A 155 -3.02 -46.64 15.32
CA GLU A 155 -4.05 -47.64 15.00
C GLU A 155 -3.54 -49.07 15.16
N ALA A 156 -2.30 -49.35 14.78
CA ALA A 156 -1.67 -50.65 15.01
C ALA A 156 -1.55 -50.99 16.51
N LEU A 157 -1.22 -50.00 17.35
CA LEU A 157 -1.17 -50.19 18.80
C LEU A 157 -2.57 -50.44 19.41
N LYS A 158 -3.59 -49.73 18.93
CA LYS A 158 -4.98 -49.97 19.35
C LYS A 158 -5.42 -51.39 18.98
N ALA A 159 -5.14 -51.83 17.75
CA ALA A 159 -5.47 -53.17 17.29
C ALA A 159 -4.77 -54.28 18.10
N LYS A 160 -3.53 -54.05 18.54
CA LYS A 160 -2.80 -54.98 19.42
C LYS A 160 -3.41 -55.09 20.82
N ARG A 161 -3.99 -54.01 21.36
CA ARG A 161 -4.65 -54.01 22.69
C ARG A 161 -6.02 -54.68 22.70
N ALA A 162 -6.65 -54.82 21.54
CA ALA A 162 -7.98 -55.43 21.40
C ALA A 162 -7.93 -56.96 21.27
N LYS A 163 -6.74 -57.56 21.22
CA LYS A 163 -6.51 -59.01 21.19
C LYS A 163 -6.03 -59.47 22.56
#